data_AF-A0A5N1JPI8-F1
#
_entry.id   AF-A0A5N1JPI8-F1
#
_cell.length_a   1.000
_cell.length_b   1.000
_cell.length_c   1.000
_cell.angle_alpha   90.00
_cell.angle_beta   90.00
_cell.angle_gamma   90.00
#
_symmetry.space_group_name_H-M   'P 1'
#
loop_
_entity.id
_entity.type
_entity.pdbx_description
1 polymer ?
#
loop_
_entity_poly.entity_id
_entity_poly.type
_entity_poly.pdbx_seq_one_letter_code
_entity_poly.pdbx_strand_id
1 'polypeptide(L)'
;MQTKPGVKRAFFYSIVSLTLLTGQSCTTKEDAQPDTRSTTDFLYQYSIITALLAGVFDGNLTFGELKKHGDFGVGTFNRVDGELVINEGKQYRIRSNGSVSEVADHDSTSLAFVKFFKADSSFTVQTAGMTLDQLQKMIAATLPINEIYAIRIKGTFSKLTTRAPAPAQKPYPTLNDHLAKSQVIFNLTNTTGVAVGFLVPTYMEKVNVPGFHFHFLADDRKSGGHVYDFTATQVTVEIDRTKGYYVELNTNTDFGKVTL
;
A
#
# COMPACT_ATOMS: atom_id res chain seq x y z
N MET A 1 -67.35 -59.21 17.90
CA MET A 1 -67.01 -60.52 18.49
C MET A 1 -66.94 -61.52 17.33
N GLN A 2 -65.80 -62.23 17.18
CA GLN A 2 -65.49 -63.30 16.18
C GLN A 2 -65.42 -62.85 14.69
N THR A 3 -64.24 -62.76 14.02
CA THR A 3 -63.33 -63.80 13.48
C THR A 3 -64.08 -64.79 12.55
N LYS A 4 -63.79 -64.94 11.24
CA LYS A 4 -62.60 -65.55 10.58
C LYS A 4 -62.72 -65.49 9.01
N PRO A 5 -61.71 -65.96 8.24
CA PRO A 5 -61.31 -65.42 6.92
C PRO A 5 -61.45 -66.38 5.71
N GLY A 6 -61.18 -65.85 4.51
CA GLY A 6 -60.71 -66.54 3.29
C GLY A 6 -60.38 -65.46 2.26
N VAL A 7 -59.19 -65.36 1.66
CA VAL A 7 -58.63 -66.26 0.63
C VAL A 7 -57.10 -66.14 0.62
N LYS A 8 -56.43 -67.27 0.33
CA LYS A 8 -54.96 -67.38 0.20
C LYS A 8 -54.48 -67.10 -1.24
N ARG A 9 -53.39 -66.32 -1.30
CA ARG A 9 -52.15 -66.44 -2.10
C ARG A 9 -52.21 -66.48 -3.64
N ALA A 10 -51.49 -65.53 -4.23
CA ALA A 10 -50.41 -65.85 -5.16
C ALA A 10 -49.22 -64.92 -4.90
N PHE A 11 -48.05 -65.53 -4.66
CA PHE A 11 -46.75 -64.88 -4.51
C PHE A 11 -46.13 -64.71 -5.90
N PHE A 12 -45.62 -63.52 -6.22
CA PHE A 12 -44.50 -63.37 -7.14
C PHE A 12 -43.49 -62.44 -6.48
N TYR A 13 -42.30 -63.00 -6.21
CA TYR A 13 -41.13 -62.25 -5.78
C TYR A 13 -40.64 -61.39 -6.95
N SER A 14 -40.42 -60.11 -6.71
CA SER A 14 -39.49 -59.33 -7.53
C SER A 14 -38.67 -58.38 -6.67
N ILE A 15 -37.41 -58.35 -7.05
CA ILE A 15 -36.23 -57.92 -6.33
C ILE A 15 -36.01 -56.41 -6.57
N VAL A 16 -35.70 -55.72 -5.48
CA VAL A 16 -34.74 -54.60 -5.32
C VAL A 16 -34.41 -53.76 -6.57
N SER A 17 -34.68 -52.45 -6.49
CA SER A 17 -33.61 -51.41 -6.49
C SER A 17 -34.21 -50.02 -6.34
N LEU A 18 -33.96 -49.41 -5.18
CA LEU A 18 -34.21 -47.99 -4.93
C LEU A 18 -33.00 -47.22 -5.47
N THR A 19 -33.11 -46.64 -6.66
CA THR A 19 -32.07 -45.78 -7.24
C THR A 19 -32.08 -44.43 -6.50
N LEU A 20 -31.09 -44.22 -5.63
CA LEU A 20 -30.73 -42.88 -5.17
C LEU A 20 -30.18 -42.08 -6.36
N LEU A 21 -30.96 -41.11 -6.86
CA LEU A 21 -30.41 -40.06 -7.70
C LEU A 21 -29.56 -39.13 -6.82
N THR A 22 -28.25 -39.30 -6.90
CA THR A 22 -27.29 -38.32 -6.41
C THR A 22 -27.30 -37.14 -7.38
N GLY A 23 -27.85 -36.02 -6.95
CA GLY A 23 -27.71 -34.75 -7.65
C GLY A 23 -26.25 -34.30 -7.58
N GLN A 24 -25.48 -34.57 -8.63
CA GLN A 24 -24.16 -33.99 -8.81
C GLN A 24 -24.34 -32.48 -9.02
N SER A 25 -23.97 -31.70 -8.01
CA SER A 25 -23.81 -30.26 -8.13
C SER A 25 -22.67 -30.01 -9.10
N CYS A 26 -23.01 -29.55 -10.30
CA CYS A 26 -22.05 -29.16 -11.32
C CYS A 26 -21.41 -27.84 -10.86
N THR A 27 -20.23 -27.92 -10.25
CA THR A 27 -19.40 -26.74 -10.01
C THR A 27 -18.91 -26.22 -11.35
N THR A 28 -19.57 -25.17 -11.84
CA THR A 28 -19.04 -24.35 -12.93
C THR A 28 -17.68 -23.82 -12.49
N LYS A 29 -16.62 -24.27 -13.17
CA LYS A 29 -15.32 -23.60 -13.14
C LYS A 29 -15.56 -22.16 -13.57
N GLU A 30 -15.30 -21.23 -12.66
CA GLU A 30 -15.20 -19.82 -12.98
C GLU A 30 -13.96 -19.67 -13.87
N ASP A 31 -14.18 -19.45 -15.16
CA ASP A 31 -13.10 -19.19 -16.10
C ASP A 31 -12.34 -17.95 -15.64
N ALA A 32 -11.02 -18.07 -15.51
CA ALA A 32 -10.16 -16.96 -15.12
C ALA A 32 -10.36 -15.81 -16.11
N GLN A 33 -10.93 -14.71 -15.61
CA GLN A 33 -11.16 -13.51 -16.40
C GLN A 33 -9.82 -13.04 -17.00
N PRO A 34 -9.74 -12.73 -18.30
CA PRO A 34 -8.50 -12.27 -18.91
C PRO A 34 -8.01 -11.01 -18.20
N ASP A 35 -6.71 -10.97 -17.91
CA ASP A 35 -6.05 -9.87 -17.25
C ASP A 35 -6.13 -8.58 -18.10
N THR A 36 -7.09 -7.72 -17.81
CA THR A 36 -7.29 -6.42 -18.48
C THR A 36 -6.38 -5.30 -17.95
N ARG A 37 -5.33 -5.62 -17.18
CA ARG A 37 -4.45 -4.61 -16.57
C ARG A 37 -3.65 -3.83 -17.62
N SER A 38 -3.48 -2.54 -17.37
CA SER A 38 -2.68 -1.64 -18.22
C SER A 38 -1.23 -2.15 -18.33
N THR A 39 -0.59 -1.93 -19.48
CA THR A 39 0.86 -2.16 -19.63
C THR A 39 1.71 -1.25 -18.75
N THR A 40 1.10 -0.23 -18.15
CA THR A 40 1.74 0.76 -17.26
C THR A 40 1.52 0.47 -15.77
N ASP A 41 0.91 -0.66 -15.41
CA ASP A 41 0.55 -1.02 -14.04
C ASP A 41 1.74 -1.64 -13.26
N PHE A 42 2.83 -0.88 -13.17
CA PHE A 42 4.06 -1.28 -12.48
C PHE A 42 4.39 -0.27 -11.38
N LEU A 43 4.96 -0.78 -10.28
CA LEU A 43 5.65 0.06 -9.31
C LEU A 43 7.01 0.43 -9.89
N TYR A 44 7.22 1.71 -10.14
CA TYR A 44 8.53 2.27 -10.38
C TYR A 44 9.17 2.64 -9.05
N GLN A 45 10.41 2.21 -8.85
CA GLN A 45 11.21 2.58 -7.70
C GLN A 45 12.55 3.16 -8.17
N TYR A 46 12.93 4.32 -7.64
CA TYR A 46 14.28 4.85 -7.81
C TYR A 46 15.11 4.58 -6.57
N SER A 47 16.31 4.00 -6.73
CA SER A 47 17.19 3.51 -5.66
C SER A 47 16.59 2.31 -4.90
N ILE A 48 17.25 1.86 -3.84
CA ILE A 48 16.79 0.77 -2.96
C ILE A 48 16.87 1.14 -1.49
N ILE A 49 16.00 0.55 -0.67
CA ILE A 49 15.92 0.91 0.76
C ILE A 49 17.23 0.71 1.51
N THR A 50 17.98 -0.34 1.18
CA THR A 50 19.27 -0.65 1.80
C THR A 50 20.32 0.42 1.53
N ALA A 51 20.31 1.01 0.34
CA ALA A 51 21.19 2.14 0.02
C ALA A 51 20.84 3.39 0.84
N LEU A 52 19.54 3.70 0.96
CA LEU A 52 19.10 4.81 1.81
C LEU A 52 19.48 4.54 3.28
N LEU A 53 19.23 3.33 3.79
CA LEU A 53 19.62 2.92 5.15
C LEU A 53 21.13 3.09 5.40
N ALA A 54 21.96 2.79 4.39
CA ALA A 54 23.42 2.93 4.43
C ALA A 54 23.94 4.36 4.29
N GLY A 55 23.07 5.37 4.15
CA GLY A 55 23.48 6.78 4.06
C GLY A 55 23.64 7.33 2.64
N VAL A 56 23.20 6.61 1.61
CA VAL A 56 23.15 7.12 0.23
C VAL A 56 21.97 8.08 0.10
N PHE A 57 22.15 9.30 0.62
CA PHE A 57 21.09 10.31 0.69
C PHE A 57 21.02 11.25 -0.51
N ASP A 58 21.89 11.09 -1.51
CA ASP A 58 21.83 11.86 -2.76
C ASP A 58 21.54 10.93 -3.93
N GLY A 59 20.64 11.36 -4.82
CA GLY A 59 20.37 10.76 -6.12
C GLY A 59 20.35 11.80 -7.24
N ASN A 60 20.29 11.31 -8.47
CA ASN A 60 20.36 12.11 -9.69
C ASN A 60 19.04 12.20 -10.44
N LEU A 61 18.05 11.35 -10.13
CA LEU A 61 16.72 11.43 -10.73
C LEU A 61 16.01 12.71 -10.27
N THR A 62 15.62 13.54 -11.23
CA THR A 62 14.86 14.75 -10.96
C THR A 62 13.38 14.46 -10.78
N PHE A 63 12.67 15.32 -10.04
CA PHE A 63 11.22 15.19 -9.89
C PHE A 63 10.46 15.40 -11.21
N GLY A 64 11.01 16.20 -12.13
CA GLY A 64 10.48 16.33 -13.49
C GLY A 64 10.56 15.02 -14.30
N GLU A 65 11.59 14.21 -14.09
CA GLU A 65 11.70 12.86 -14.66
C GLU A 65 10.78 11.87 -13.94
N LEU A 66 10.75 11.91 -12.60
CA LEU A 66 9.91 11.04 -11.78
C LEU A 66 8.42 11.12 -12.17
N LYS A 67 7.91 12.29 -12.57
CA LYS A 67 6.53 12.49 -13.06
C LYS A 67 6.16 11.58 -14.24
N LYS A 68 7.14 11.14 -15.03
CA LYS A 68 6.92 10.25 -16.18
C LYS A 68 6.64 8.80 -15.76
N HIS A 69 6.87 8.47 -14.50
CA HIS A 69 6.77 7.12 -13.96
C HIS A 69 5.56 6.90 -13.05
N GLY A 70 4.87 7.96 -12.64
CA GLY A 70 3.67 7.82 -11.83
C GLY A 70 3.03 9.13 -11.40
N ASP A 71 1.79 9.01 -10.93
CA ASP A 71 0.94 10.09 -10.42
C ASP A 71 0.54 9.88 -8.94
N PHE A 72 1.08 8.82 -8.32
CA PHE A 72 0.84 8.39 -6.96
C PHE A 72 2.12 7.80 -6.37
N GLY A 73 2.43 8.10 -5.11
CA GLY A 73 3.61 7.54 -4.49
C GLY A 73 4.15 8.28 -3.27
N VAL A 74 5.25 7.76 -2.74
CA VAL A 74 5.93 8.26 -1.56
C VAL A 74 7.44 8.19 -1.76
N GLY A 75 8.20 8.87 -0.92
CA GLY A 75 9.66 8.88 -1.00
C GLY A 75 10.28 10.00 -0.17
N THR A 76 11.51 10.36 -0.49
CA THR A 76 12.20 11.48 0.15
C THR A 76 13.01 12.28 -0.88
N PHE A 77 13.72 13.30 -0.40
CA PHE A 77 14.54 14.20 -1.21
C PHE A 77 16.02 13.86 -1.03
N ASN A 78 16.87 14.50 -1.84
CA ASN A 78 18.29 14.53 -1.51
C ASN A 78 18.49 15.07 -0.08
N ARG A 79 19.51 14.56 0.62
CA ARG A 79 19.77 14.80 2.05
C ARG A 79 18.67 14.32 2.99
N VAL A 80 17.75 13.47 2.53
CA VAL A 80 16.57 13.05 3.31
C VAL A 80 15.78 14.24 3.85
N ASP A 81 15.73 15.33 3.07
CA ASP A 81 15.20 16.60 3.54
C ASP A 81 13.67 16.64 3.36
N GLY A 82 12.99 16.07 4.35
CA GLY A 82 11.54 15.97 4.39
C GLY A 82 10.97 14.74 3.66
N GLU A 83 9.65 14.71 3.57
CA GLU A 83 8.87 13.60 3.04
C GLU A 83 8.18 13.99 1.74
N LEU A 84 8.23 13.10 0.75
CA LEU A 84 7.53 13.24 -0.52
C LEU A 84 6.15 12.59 -0.43
N VAL A 85 5.12 13.30 -0.87
CA VAL A 85 3.79 12.74 -1.16
C VAL A 85 3.43 13.06 -2.60
N ILE A 86 3.05 12.04 -3.36
CA ILE A 86 2.49 12.21 -4.70
C ILE A 86 1.05 11.72 -4.68
N ASN A 87 0.11 12.60 -5.03
CA ASN A 87 -1.30 12.24 -5.16
C ASN A 87 -1.91 12.98 -6.34
N GLU A 88 -2.61 12.23 -7.21
CA GLU A 88 -3.31 12.79 -8.38
C GLU A 88 -2.38 13.65 -9.26
N GLY A 89 -1.15 13.16 -9.46
CA GLY A 89 -0.13 13.79 -10.31
C GLY A 89 0.61 14.97 -9.68
N LYS A 90 0.21 15.41 -8.48
CA LYS A 90 0.86 16.51 -7.77
C LYS A 90 1.83 16.01 -6.72
N GLN A 91 2.99 16.65 -6.65
CA GLN A 91 4.09 16.26 -5.77
C GLN A 91 4.28 17.33 -4.69
N TYR A 92 4.28 16.90 -3.43
CA TYR A 92 4.44 17.77 -2.28
C TYR A 92 5.61 17.31 -1.41
N ARG A 93 6.26 18.30 -0.81
CA ARG A 93 7.31 18.13 0.18
C ARG A 93 6.83 18.60 1.53
N ILE A 94 6.93 17.74 2.53
CA ILE A 94 6.68 18.08 3.92
C ILE A 94 8.02 18.15 4.64
N ARG A 95 8.36 19.32 5.19
CA ARG A 95 9.64 19.55 5.88
C ARG A 95 9.51 19.41 7.39
N SER A 96 10.65 19.24 8.07
CA SER A 96 10.72 19.19 9.54
C SER A 96 10.21 20.44 10.25
N ASN A 97 10.17 21.59 9.58
CA ASN A 97 9.55 22.81 10.11
C ASN A 97 8.01 22.83 9.95
N GLY A 98 7.40 21.75 9.46
CA GLY A 98 5.96 21.61 9.24
C GLY A 98 5.44 22.22 7.94
N SER A 99 6.29 22.91 7.16
CA SER A 99 5.87 23.49 5.88
C SER A 99 5.60 22.42 4.84
N VAL A 100 4.55 22.65 4.05
CA VAL A 100 4.19 21.86 2.87
C VAL A 100 4.36 22.75 1.64
N SER A 101 5.07 22.27 0.63
CA SER A 101 5.23 23.00 -0.63
C SER A 101 5.13 22.05 -1.82
N GLU A 102 4.71 22.55 -2.98
CA GLU A 102 4.87 21.81 -4.23
C GLU A 102 6.37 21.63 -4.55
N VAL A 103 6.69 20.53 -5.22
CA VAL A 103 8.07 20.16 -5.57
C VAL A 103 8.47 20.77 -6.91
N ALA A 104 9.65 21.38 -6.97
CA ALA A 104 10.20 21.91 -8.20
C ALA A 104 10.77 20.78 -9.07
N ASP A 105 10.58 20.88 -10.39
CA ASP A 105 11.01 19.82 -11.32
C ASP A 105 12.52 19.55 -11.30
N HIS A 106 13.32 20.54 -10.91
CA HIS A 106 14.78 20.43 -10.84
C HIS A 106 15.30 19.86 -9.51
N ASP A 107 14.45 19.71 -8.49
CA ASP A 107 14.84 19.00 -7.27
C ASP A 107 15.07 17.51 -7.61
N SER A 108 15.87 16.82 -6.80
CA SER A 108 16.16 15.38 -6.99
C SER A 108 15.78 14.55 -5.77
N THR A 109 15.49 13.28 -6.03
CA THR A 109 15.18 12.27 -5.02
C THR A 109 16.33 11.30 -4.82
N SER A 110 16.49 10.82 -3.57
CA SER A 110 17.41 9.73 -3.22
C SER A 110 16.71 8.36 -3.12
N LEU A 111 15.38 8.35 -2.96
CA LEU A 111 14.52 7.17 -2.94
C LEU A 111 13.07 7.60 -3.18
N ALA A 112 12.42 6.97 -4.17
CA ALA A 112 10.99 7.18 -4.44
C ALA A 112 10.33 5.88 -4.91
N PHE A 113 9.06 5.73 -4.56
CA PHE A 113 8.18 4.63 -4.93
C PHE A 113 6.94 5.23 -5.59
N VAL A 114 6.75 5.03 -6.89
CA VAL A 114 5.67 5.68 -7.65
C VAL A 114 5.01 4.73 -8.64
N LYS A 115 3.73 4.94 -8.91
CA LYS A 115 3.02 4.28 -10.01
C LYS A 115 1.95 5.19 -10.60
N PHE A 116 1.39 4.80 -11.73
CA PHE A 116 0.12 5.34 -12.22
C PHE A 116 -1.03 4.63 -11.50
N PHE A 117 -1.68 5.34 -10.58
CA PHE A 117 -2.68 4.74 -9.70
C PHE A 117 -4.04 4.61 -10.38
N LYS A 118 -4.59 3.41 -10.33
CA LYS A 118 -5.95 3.09 -10.77
C LYS A 118 -6.56 2.07 -9.83
N ALA A 119 -7.49 2.49 -8.98
CA ALA A 119 -8.13 1.60 -8.04
C ALA A 119 -8.81 0.40 -8.73
N ASP A 120 -8.48 -0.80 -8.29
CA ASP A 120 -9.15 -2.05 -8.66
C ASP A 120 -10.37 -2.30 -7.76
N SER A 121 -10.27 -1.86 -6.51
CA SER A 121 -11.33 -2.00 -5.51
C SER A 121 -11.35 -0.81 -4.57
N SER A 122 -12.52 -0.56 -3.98
CA SER A 122 -12.69 0.45 -2.95
C SER A 122 -13.75 0.03 -1.94
N PHE A 123 -13.58 0.43 -0.69
CA PHE A 123 -14.56 0.25 0.37
C PHE A 123 -14.47 1.41 1.36
N THR A 124 -15.60 1.68 2.04
CA THR A 124 -15.68 2.73 3.05
C THR A 124 -15.93 2.12 4.41
N VAL A 125 -15.19 2.59 5.40
CA VAL A 125 -15.40 2.27 6.80
C VAL A 125 -15.94 3.52 7.49
N GLN A 126 -17.13 3.41 8.08
CA GLN A 126 -17.76 4.46 8.88
C GLN A 126 -17.85 4.01 10.33
N THR A 127 -16.72 4.09 11.03
CA THR A 127 -16.64 3.70 12.43
C THR A 127 -15.84 4.76 13.18
N ALA A 128 -16.46 5.36 14.19
CA ALA A 128 -15.74 6.23 15.10
C ALA A 128 -14.65 5.42 15.81
N GLY A 129 -13.39 5.84 15.67
CA GLY A 129 -12.27 5.21 16.37
C GLY A 129 -11.53 4.14 15.57
N MET A 130 -11.69 4.08 14.24
CA MET A 130 -10.92 3.14 13.40
C MET A 130 -9.43 3.47 13.48
N THR A 131 -8.63 2.56 14.05
CA THR A 131 -7.17 2.73 14.14
C THR A 131 -6.46 2.27 12.86
N LEU A 132 -5.24 2.75 12.64
CA LEU A 132 -4.42 2.28 11.51
C LEU A 132 -4.19 0.76 11.59
N ASP A 133 -3.85 0.21 12.76
CA ASP A 133 -3.65 -1.23 12.95
C ASP A 133 -4.90 -2.06 12.60
N GLN A 134 -6.08 -1.62 13.03
CA GLN A 134 -7.35 -2.29 12.69
C GLN A 134 -7.60 -2.26 11.19
N LEU A 135 -7.37 -1.11 10.55
CA LEU A 135 -7.55 -0.96 9.11
C LEU A 135 -6.55 -1.81 8.32
N GLN A 136 -5.28 -1.85 8.73
CA GLN A 136 -4.23 -2.68 8.13
C GLN A 136 -4.58 -4.16 8.20
N LYS A 137 -5.07 -4.65 9.35
CA LYS A 137 -5.54 -6.04 9.50
C LYS A 137 -6.72 -6.34 8.58
N MET A 138 -7.68 -5.41 8.47
CA MET A 138 -8.82 -5.55 7.58
C MET A 138 -8.39 -5.65 6.11
N ILE A 139 -7.47 -4.77 5.67
CA ILE A 139 -6.93 -4.80 4.31
C ILE A 139 -6.17 -6.12 4.07
N ALA A 140 -5.21 -6.44 4.94
CA ALA A 140 -4.35 -7.61 4.77
C ALA A 140 -5.13 -8.94 4.77
N ALA A 141 -6.25 -9.04 5.49
CA ALA A 141 -7.08 -10.23 5.50
C ALA A 141 -7.75 -10.54 4.14
N THR A 142 -7.78 -9.57 3.22
CA THR A 142 -8.45 -9.69 1.91
C THR A 142 -7.50 -9.83 0.73
N LEU A 143 -6.20 -9.61 0.95
CA LEU A 143 -5.21 -9.50 -0.11
C LEU A 143 -4.22 -10.67 -0.13
N PRO A 144 -3.87 -11.21 -1.32
CA PRO A 144 -2.72 -12.09 -1.47
C PRO A 144 -1.42 -11.49 -0.90
N ILE A 145 -0.71 -12.26 -0.08
CA ILE A 145 0.42 -11.78 0.74
C ILE A 145 1.73 -11.52 -0.03
N ASN A 146 1.86 -12.04 -1.26
CA ASN A 146 3.12 -12.02 -2.01
C ASN A 146 3.16 -10.95 -3.10
N GLU A 147 2.23 -10.00 -3.06
CA GLU A 147 2.04 -8.99 -4.09
C GLU A 147 2.13 -7.58 -3.52
N ILE A 148 2.37 -6.61 -4.40
CA ILE A 148 2.51 -5.21 -4.04
C ILE A 148 1.20 -4.48 -4.32
N TYR A 149 0.75 -3.67 -3.37
CA TYR A 149 -0.46 -2.87 -3.52
C TYR A 149 -0.16 -1.40 -3.27
N ALA A 150 -0.66 -0.52 -4.14
CA ALA A 150 -0.80 0.89 -3.83
C ALA A 150 -2.14 1.11 -3.14
N ILE A 151 -2.14 1.93 -2.09
CA ILE A 151 -3.30 2.10 -1.23
C ILE A 151 -3.50 3.59 -0.96
N ARG A 152 -4.67 4.11 -1.35
CA ARG A 152 -5.11 5.46 -1.02
C ARG A 152 -6.16 5.40 0.08
N ILE A 153 -5.97 6.16 1.14
CA ILE A 153 -6.91 6.26 2.26
C ILE A 153 -7.34 7.72 2.38
N LYS A 154 -8.52 8.06 1.87
CA LYS A 154 -9.13 9.39 2.05
C LYS A 154 -10.02 9.38 3.28
N GLY A 155 -9.94 10.36 4.15
CA GLY A 155 -10.78 10.37 5.34
C GLY A 155 -10.58 11.53 6.29
N THR A 156 -11.28 11.45 7.41
CA THR A 156 -11.17 12.39 8.53
C THR A 156 -10.54 11.70 9.72
N PHE A 157 -9.39 12.22 10.13
CA PHE A 157 -8.53 11.67 11.18
C PHE A 157 -8.71 12.50 12.44
N SER A 158 -9.32 11.90 13.47
CA SER A 158 -9.47 12.55 14.78
C SER A 158 -8.12 12.71 15.47
N LYS A 159 -7.21 11.76 15.27
CA LYS A 159 -5.80 11.81 15.66
C LYS A 159 -4.95 11.26 14.53
N LEU A 160 -3.83 11.90 14.24
CA LEU A 160 -2.88 11.43 13.25
C LEU A 160 -1.46 11.84 13.68
N THR A 161 -0.57 10.87 13.78
CA THR A 161 0.83 11.08 14.11
C THR A 161 1.66 10.90 12.85
N THR A 162 2.38 11.94 12.47
CA THR A 162 3.30 11.90 11.32
C THR A 162 4.70 12.36 11.73
N ARG A 163 5.68 12.18 10.85
CA ARG A 163 7.02 12.75 11.01
C ARG A 163 7.57 13.33 9.72
N ALA A 164 8.50 14.27 9.85
CA ALA A 164 9.40 14.64 8.75
C ALA A 164 10.84 14.87 9.26
N PRO A 165 11.86 14.35 8.56
CA PRO A 165 13.27 14.61 8.87
C PRO A 165 13.74 15.99 8.43
N ALA A 166 14.65 16.58 9.21
CA ALA A 166 15.47 17.71 8.77
C ALA A 166 16.56 17.22 7.80
N PRO A 167 17.08 18.10 6.92
CA PRO A 167 18.14 17.72 5.99
C PRO A 167 19.39 17.20 6.69
N ALA A 168 19.91 16.08 6.23
CA ALA A 168 21.22 15.56 6.61
C ALA A 168 22.37 16.44 6.09
N GLN A 169 23.52 16.31 6.75
CA GLN A 169 24.77 16.97 6.38
C GLN A 169 25.83 15.92 6.07
N LYS A 170 26.75 16.22 5.15
CA LYS A 170 27.90 15.35 4.84
C LYS A 170 28.96 15.42 5.97
N PRO A 171 29.69 14.33 6.24
CA PRO A 171 29.47 12.98 5.72
C PRO A 171 28.15 12.41 6.23
N TYR A 172 27.36 11.77 5.35
CA TYR A 172 26.05 11.28 5.72
C TYR A 172 26.16 10.11 6.70
N PRO A 173 25.39 10.12 7.81
CA PRO A 173 25.27 8.97 8.70
C PRO A 173 24.33 7.91 8.11
N THR A 174 24.15 6.80 8.81
CA THR A 174 23.05 5.86 8.49
C THR A 174 21.69 6.55 8.63
N LEU A 175 20.67 6.05 7.94
CA LEU A 175 19.31 6.60 8.06
C LEU A 175 18.81 6.52 9.51
N ASN A 176 19.08 5.42 10.21
CA ASN A 176 18.64 5.24 11.60
C ASN A 176 19.29 6.28 12.54
N ASP A 177 20.61 6.49 12.41
CA ASP A 177 21.33 7.49 13.21
C ASP A 177 20.87 8.91 12.91
N HIS A 178 20.57 9.20 11.63
CA HIS A 178 20.01 10.49 11.22
C HIS A 178 18.65 10.72 11.85
N LEU A 179 17.71 9.78 11.64
CA LEU A 179 16.33 9.91 12.08
C LEU A 179 16.21 9.98 13.61
N ALA A 180 17.08 9.30 14.36
CA ALA A 180 17.11 9.37 15.82
C ALA A 180 17.33 10.79 16.37
N LYS A 181 17.91 11.70 15.57
CA LYS A 181 18.29 13.06 15.99
C LYS A 181 17.58 14.18 15.24
N SER A 182 17.04 13.89 14.06
CA SER A 182 16.65 14.94 13.09
C SER A 182 15.18 14.93 12.70
N GLN A 183 14.40 13.92 13.13
CA GLN A 183 12.98 13.86 12.81
C GLN A 183 12.14 14.69 13.78
N VAL A 184 11.14 15.37 13.24
CA VAL A 184 10.12 16.08 14.02
C VAL A 184 8.82 15.30 13.92
N ILE A 185 8.21 15.02 15.07
CA ILE A 185 6.91 14.36 15.17
C ILE A 185 5.80 15.43 15.19
N PHE A 186 4.79 15.26 14.33
CA PHE A 186 3.60 16.11 14.31
C PHE A 186 2.40 15.31 14.77
N ASN A 187 1.69 15.85 15.78
CA ASN A 187 0.43 15.29 16.27
C ASN A 187 -0.72 16.15 15.75
N LEU A 188 -1.36 15.70 14.67
CA LEU A 188 -2.47 16.37 14.02
C LEU A 188 -3.79 15.90 14.63
N THR A 189 -4.75 16.80 14.77
CA THR A 189 -6.09 16.48 15.28
C THR A 189 -7.16 17.00 14.35
N ASN A 190 -8.26 16.27 14.24
CA ASN A 190 -9.43 16.62 13.43
C ASN A 190 -9.06 17.11 12.01
N THR A 191 -8.17 16.38 11.35
CA THR A 191 -7.63 16.74 10.04
C THR A 191 -8.25 15.85 8.97
N THR A 192 -8.70 16.45 7.87
CA THR A 192 -9.16 15.73 6.68
C THR A 192 -8.05 15.73 5.62
N GLY A 193 -7.88 14.61 4.95
CA GLY A 193 -6.84 14.48 3.94
C GLY A 193 -6.73 13.08 3.38
N VAL A 194 -5.55 12.79 2.83
CA VAL A 194 -5.24 11.55 2.16
C VAL A 194 -3.95 10.94 2.69
N ALA A 195 -3.99 9.66 3.08
CA ALA A 195 -2.80 8.84 3.21
C ALA A 195 -2.57 8.06 1.91
N VAL A 196 -1.34 8.09 1.42
CA VAL A 196 -0.86 7.52 0.16
C VAL A 196 0.28 6.58 0.51
N GLY A 197 0.30 5.38 -0.03
CA GLY A 197 1.35 4.46 0.30
C GLY A 197 1.22 3.10 -0.35
N PHE A 198 2.04 2.17 0.13
CA PHE A 198 2.13 0.83 -0.41
C PHE A 198 2.05 -0.22 0.70
N LEU A 199 1.56 -1.41 0.33
CA LEU A 199 1.75 -2.65 1.07
C LEU A 199 2.72 -3.52 0.26
N VAL A 200 3.87 -3.85 0.85
CA VAL A 200 4.96 -4.57 0.18
C VAL A 200 5.25 -5.90 0.90
N PRO A 201 5.47 -7.01 0.18
CA PRO A 201 5.80 -8.31 0.77
C PRO A 201 7.13 -8.32 1.53
N THR A 202 7.24 -9.19 2.53
CA THR A 202 8.42 -9.32 3.39
C THR A 202 9.68 -9.80 2.65
N TYR A 203 9.53 -10.59 1.58
CA TYR A 203 10.68 -11.06 0.79
C TYR A 203 11.45 -9.93 0.07
N MET A 204 10.90 -8.71 0.02
CA MET A 204 11.50 -7.56 -0.66
C MET A 204 12.34 -6.65 0.24
N GLU A 205 12.59 -7.03 1.51
CA GLU A 205 13.23 -6.17 2.52
C GLU A 205 14.59 -5.56 2.14
N LYS A 206 15.34 -6.20 1.23
CA LYS A 206 16.62 -5.67 0.75
C LYS A 206 16.47 -4.54 -0.28
N VAL A 207 15.32 -4.49 -0.95
CA VAL A 207 15.08 -3.60 -2.09
C VAL A 207 14.05 -2.53 -1.74
N ASN A 208 13.04 -2.85 -0.95
CA ASN A 208 11.88 -2.00 -0.67
C ASN A 208 11.50 -2.08 0.84
N VAL A 209 10.56 -1.27 1.32
CA VAL A 209 10.10 -1.21 2.72
C VAL A 209 8.96 -2.22 2.93
N PRO A 210 9.17 -3.35 3.63
CA PRO A 210 8.11 -4.33 3.86
C PRO A 210 6.95 -3.80 4.70
N GLY A 211 5.78 -4.38 4.48
CA GLY A 211 4.55 -4.00 5.19
C GLY A 211 3.95 -2.73 4.63
N PHE A 212 3.17 -2.04 5.46
CA PHE A 212 2.50 -0.80 5.09
C PHE A 212 3.43 0.39 5.29
N HIS A 213 3.59 1.20 4.26
CA HIS A 213 4.35 2.45 4.29
C HIS A 213 3.49 3.56 3.71
N PHE A 214 3.01 4.46 4.59
CA PHE A 214 2.13 5.56 4.22
C PHE A 214 2.75 6.92 4.52
N HIS A 215 2.56 7.86 3.61
CA HIS A 215 2.70 9.29 3.89
C HIS A 215 1.33 9.97 3.79
N PHE A 216 1.15 11.09 4.48
CA PHE A 216 -0.11 11.82 4.56
C PHE A 216 0.03 13.25 4.03
N LEU A 217 -1.05 13.75 3.44
CA LEU A 217 -1.23 15.13 3.02
C LEU A 217 -2.64 15.61 3.42
N ALA A 218 -2.72 16.70 4.17
CA ALA A 218 -3.98 17.36 4.49
C ALA A 218 -4.59 18.04 3.26
N ASP A 219 -5.92 18.11 3.18
CA ASP A 219 -6.64 18.72 2.04
C ASP A 219 -6.32 20.21 1.86
N ASP A 220 -6.12 20.92 2.98
CA ASP A 220 -5.71 22.33 2.99
C ASP A 220 -4.24 22.55 2.64
N ARG A 221 -3.48 21.45 2.49
CA ARG A 221 -2.05 21.41 2.18
C ARG A 221 -1.20 22.18 3.18
N LYS A 222 -1.59 22.21 4.46
CA LYS A 222 -0.82 22.86 5.53
C LYS A 222 -0.07 21.90 6.43
N SER A 223 -0.37 20.61 6.36
CA SER A 223 0.29 19.58 7.15
C SER A 223 0.35 18.24 6.41
N GLY A 224 1.25 17.36 6.88
CA GLY A 224 1.50 16.06 6.26
C GLY A 224 2.69 15.36 6.90
N GLY A 225 3.21 14.34 6.22
CA GLY A 225 4.45 13.63 6.60
C GLY A 225 4.32 12.12 6.55
N HIS A 226 5.38 11.41 6.93
CA HIS A 226 5.37 9.95 7.04
C HIS A 226 4.47 9.52 8.21
N VAL A 227 3.51 8.63 7.98
CA VAL A 227 2.49 8.22 8.96
C VAL A 227 3.06 7.19 9.93
N TYR A 228 2.96 7.48 11.22
CA TYR A 228 3.20 6.49 12.27
C TYR A 228 1.92 5.77 12.69
N ASP A 229 0.87 6.54 12.96
CA ASP A 229 -0.40 6.01 13.45
C ASP A 229 -1.54 7.01 13.21
N PHE A 230 -2.77 6.52 13.18
CA PHE A 230 -3.95 7.38 13.20
C PHE A 230 -5.16 6.71 13.86
N THR A 231 -6.12 7.55 14.21
CA THR A 231 -7.50 7.19 14.50
C THR A 231 -8.41 8.01 13.60
N ALA A 232 -9.32 7.35 12.88
CA ALA A 232 -10.24 7.98 11.96
C ALA A 232 -11.70 7.78 12.36
N THR A 233 -12.57 8.67 11.89
CA THR A 233 -14.03 8.56 12.05
C THR A 233 -14.70 7.99 10.81
N GLN A 234 -14.11 8.26 9.65
CA GLN A 234 -14.54 7.76 8.35
C GLN A 234 -13.33 7.70 7.43
N VAL A 235 -13.14 6.57 6.75
CA VAL A 235 -12.14 6.40 5.70
C VAL A 235 -12.74 5.70 4.49
N THR A 236 -12.34 6.13 3.30
CA THR A 236 -12.50 5.40 2.06
C THR A 236 -11.13 4.90 1.64
N VAL A 237 -11.02 3.59 1.50
CA VAL A 237 -9.80 2.91 1.05
C VAL A 237 -9.98 2.56 -0.42
N GLU A 238 -8.99 2.90 -1.23
CA GLU A 238 -8.86 2.49 -2.61
C GLU A 238 -7.59 1.64 -2.73
N ILE A 239 -7.72 0.45 -3.31
CA ILE A 239 -6.61 -0.51 -3.47
C ILE A 239 -6.38 -0.73 -4.95
N ASP A 240 -5.11 -0.66 -5.32
CA ASP A 240 -4.62 -0.86 -6.67
C ASP A 240 -3.48 -1.88 -6.64
N ARG A 241 -3.74 -3.07 -7.19
CA ARG A 241 -2.80 -4.18 -7.24
C ARG A 241 -1.78 -3.91 -8.33
N THR A 242 -0.51 -4.14 -8.02
CA THR A 242 0.57 -3.89 -9.00
C THR A 242 0.89 -5.16 -9.79
N LYS A 243 1.01 -5.06 -11.11
CA LYS A 243 1.37 -6.21 -11.98
C LYS A 243 2.83 -6.65 -11.83
N GLY A 244 3.72 -5.71 -11.54
CA GLY A 244 5.14 -5.98 -11.33
C GLY A 244 5.88 -4.75 -10.81
N TYR A 245 7.18 -4.86 -10.65
CA TYR A 245 8.00 -3.76 -10.16
C TYR A 245 9.26 -3.60 -11.01
N TYR A 246 9.74 -2.38 -11.14
CA TYR A 246 10.99 -2.01 -11.76
C TYR A 246 11.80 -1.18 -10.76
N VAL A 247 13.12 -1.37 -10.75
CA VAL A 247 14.05 -0.57 -9.94
C VAL A 247 15.03 0.14 -10.86
N GLU A 248 15.04 1.46 -10.80
CA GLU A 248 16.12 2.28 -11.31
C GLU A 248 17.23 2.34 -10.26
N LEU A 249 18.46 1.97 -10.62
CA LEU A 249 19.58 2.09 -9.71
C LEU A 249 20.01 3.54 -9.56
N ASN A 250 20.38 3.94 -8.34
CA ASN A 250 20.90 5.27 -8.10
C ASN A 250 22.27 5.42 -8.76
N THR A 251 22.40 6.43 -9.64
CA THR A 251 23.64 6.69 -10.39
C THR A 251 24.61 7.62 -9.65
N ASN A 252 24.24 8.10 -8.46
CA ASN A 252 25.14 8.89 -7.61
C ASN A 252 26.35 8.05 -7.20
N THR A 253 27.53 8.66 -7.19
CA THR A 253 28.79 7.96 -6.87
C THR A 253 28.79 7.29 -5.49
N ASP A 254 28.00 7.78 -4.53
CA ASP A 254 27.93 7.21 -3.18
C ASP A 254 27.24 5.83 -3.17
N PHE A 255 26.38 5.54 -4.15
CA PHE A 255 25.74 4.23 -4.30
C PHE A 255 26.75 3.11 -4.55
N GLY A 256 27.82 3.38 -5.31
CA GLY A 256 28.89 2.42 -5.59
C GLY A 256 29.93 2.27 -4.47
N LYS A 257 29.81 3.03 -3.37
CA LYS A 257 30.79 3.04 -2.26
C LYS A 257 30.31 2.27 -1.02
N VAL A 258 29.05 1.80 -1.03
CA VAL A 258 28.43 1.10 0.09
C VAL A 258 28.25 -0.39 -0.21
N THR A 259 28.39 -1.24 0.80
CA THR A 259 28.07 -2.67 0.74
C THR A 259 26.69 -2.90 1.35
N LEU A 260 25.78 -3.53 0.60
CA LEU A 260 24.34 -3.64 0.90
C LEU A 260 23.88 -5.08 1.16
#